data_AF-A0A9X3EN66-F1
#
_entry.id   AF-A0A9X3EN66-F1
#
_cell.length_a   1.000
_cell.length_b   1.000
_cell.length_c   1.000
_cell.angle_alpha   90.00
_cell.angle_beta   90.00
_cell.angle_gamma   90.00
#
_symmetry.space_group_name_H-M   'P 1'
#
loop_
_entity.id
_entity.type
_entity.pdbx_description
1 polymer ?
#
loop_
_entity_poly.entity_id
_entity_poly.type
_entity_poly.pdbx_seq_one_letter_code
_entity_poly.pdbx_strand_id
1 'polypeptide(L)'
;MTTETQIFNAVWSVIRRRILDRGVSATELCDNVIRRLGRLHRVEGRLRAGDTVLDQDNTLLPLLARATSLGITLYHGNRRIASTSALGVGKPGEIGGYADAKLVDVVLRKREIFKGSLKRNGLVYLVTARPLYPTTSPDETAPIGMIEAFQSEQSFYESLVAAARIGVEQRTAAQEEAADGMEGVIHFLDDVARRLQLLALNGNIIAAQAGEYGRAFRVVCRELGTLADRAKGTVTDVRKLMQTMGLEAGEGHGEEFGRARGSGAAGTSEGDPPLSV
;
A
#
# COMPACT_ATOMS: atom_id res chain seq x y z
N MET A 1 22.69 19.71 7.24
CA MET A 1 21.78 18.55 7.27
C MET A 1 20.38 19.08 7.57
N THR A 2 19.40 18.81 6.72
CA THR A 2 18.02 19.29 6.90
C THR A 2 17.29 18.50 7.99
N THR A 3 16.32 19.12 8.67
CA THR A 3 15.49 18.52 9.74
C THR A 3 14.84 17.19 9.31
N GLU A 4 14.46 17.10 8.05
CA GLU A 4 13.88 15.92 7.41
C GLU A 4 14.85 14.72 7.37
N THR A 5 16.14 14.99 7.13
CA THR A 5 17.21 13.97 7.17
C THR A 5 17.45 13.47 8.61
N GLN A 6 17.28 14.33 9.62
CA GLN A 6 17.45 13.94 11.03
C GLN A 6 16.31 13.02 11.50
N ILE A 7 15.06 13.33 11.16
CA ILE A 7 13.90 12.49 11.47
C ILE A 7 14.02 11.13 10.79
N PHE A 8 14.38 11.11 9.51
CA PHE A 8 14.58 9.87 8.76
C PHE A 8 15.63 8.96 9.41
N ASN A 9 16.79 9.51 9.77
CA ASN A 9 17.85 8.75 10.43
C ASN A 9 17.42 8.20 11.81
N ALA A 10 16.66 8.98 12.57
CA ALA A 10 16.13 8.54 13.87
C ALA A 10 15.14 7.37 13.70
N VAL A 11 14.18 7.49 12.78
CA VAL A 11 13.19 6.43 12.50
C VAL A 11 13.89 5.17 12.00
N TRP A 12 14.84 5.31 11.09
CA TRP A 12 15.58 4.17 10.54
C TRP A 12 16.40 3.44 11.61
N SER A 13 16.98 4.16 12.57
CA SER A 13 17.71 3.55 13.69
C SER A 13 16.81 2.65 14.54
N VAL A 14 15.56 3.06 14.78
CA VAL A 14 14.57 2.26 15.54
C VAL A 14 14.14 1.03 14.75
N ILE A 15 13.88 1.19 13.45
CA ILE A 15 13.52 0.08 12.55
C ILE A 15 14.63 -0.97 12.53
N ARG A 16 15.89 -0.55 12.31
CA ARG A 16 17.06 -1.44 12.31
C ARG A 16 17.15 -2.21 13.62
N ARG A 17 17.05 -1.53 14.75
CA ARG A 17 17.09 -2.17 16.08
C ARG A 17 16.01 -3.24 16.22
N ARG A 18 14.78 -2.94 15.81
CA ARG A 18 13.66 -3.87 15.90
C ARG A 18 13.80 -5.09 14.98
N ILE A 19 14.37 -4.91 13.79
CA ILE A 19 14.71 -6.03 12.88
C ILE A 19 15.77 -6.93 13.51
N LEU A 20 16.82 -6.35 14.10
CA LEU A 20 17.86 -7.12 14.78
C LEU A 20 17.31 -7.87 16.00
N ASP A 21 16.46 -7.24 16.81
CA ASP A 21 15.81 -7.91 17.95
C ASP A 21 14.92 -9.06 17.48
N ARG A 22 14.13 -8.87 16.41
CA ARG A 22 13.39 -9.97 15.75
C ARG A 22 14.32 -11.07 15.25
N GLY A 23 15.49 -10.72 14.71
CA GLY A 23 16.51 -11.67 14.27
C GLY A 23 17.02 -12.55 15.41
N VAL A 24 17.14 -12.00 16.62
CA VAL A 24 17.48 -12.79 17.81
C VAL A 24 16.37 -13.79 18.09
N SER A 25 15.12 -13.34 18.21
CA SER A 25 14.00 -14.24 18.48
C SER A 25 13.82 -15.29 17.38
N ALA A 26 14.03 -14.95 16.11
CA ALA A 26 13.92 -15.86 14.99
C ALA A 26 14.98 -16.96 15.01
N THR A 27 16.24 -16.60 15.29
CA THR A 27 17.32 -17.58 15.43
C THR A 27 17.11 -18.49 16.65
N GLU A 28 16.46 -18.00 17.71
CA GLU A 28 16.10 -18.79 18.90
C GLU A 28 14.99 -19.77 18.63
N LEU A 29 13.94 -19.30 17.98
CA LEU A 29 12.84 -20.15 17.56
C LEU A 29 13.36 -21.27 16.64
N CYS A 30 14.23 -20.94 15.70
CA CYS A 30 14.85 -21.93 14.81
C CYS A 30 15.67 -22.98 15.60
N ASP A 31 16.53 -22.56 16.52
CA ASP A 31 17.30 -23.48 17.37
C ASP A 31 16.37 -24.40 18.19
N ASN A 32 15.34 -23.82 18.82
CA ASN A 32 14.37 -24.57 19.61
C ASN A 32 13.59 -25.60 18.78
N VAL A 33 13.18 -25.24 17.56
CA VAL A 33 12.49 -26.19 16.67
C VAL A 33 13.43 -27.29 16.22
N ILE A 34 14.67 -26.96 15.83
CA ILE A 34 15.69 -27.95 15.46
C ILE A 34 15.91 -28.95 16.60
N ARG A 35 16.05 -28.47 17.84
CA ARG A 35 16.24 -29.34 19.02
C ARG A 35 15.04 -30.24 19.31
N ARG A 36 13.82 -29.80 18.98
CA ARG A 36 12.61 -30.62 19.11
C ARG A 36 12.52 -31.74 18.08
N LEU A 37 13.16 -31.61 16.92
CA LEU A 37 13.23 -32.67 15.91
C LEU A 37 14.13 -33.84 16.36
N GLY A 38 15.05 -33.58 17.28
CA GLY A 38 15.87 -34.61 17.90
C GLY A 38 17.30 -34.15 18.13
N ARG A 39 18.18 -35.11 18.40
CA ARG A 39 19.59 -34.83 18.66
C ARG A 39 20.25 -34.26 17.41
N LEU A 40 20.84 -33.08 17.54
CA LEU A 40 21.69 -32.47 16.52
C LEU A 40 23.05 -33.19 16.45
N HIS A 41 23.36 -33.74 15.29
CA HIS A 41 24.58 -34.52 15.04
C HIS A 41 24.94 -34.52 13.55
N ARG A 42 26.10 -35.06 13.22
CA ARG A 42 26.59 -35.19 11.84
C ARG A 42 26.61 -36.66 11.42
N VAL A 43 26.05 -36.95 10.25
CA VAL A 43 26.10 -38.28 9.61
C VAL A 43 26.42 -38.10 8.14
N GLU A 44 27.43 -38.81 7.64
CA GLU A 44 27.82 -38.79 6.21
C GLU A 44 28.03 -37.39 5.63
N GLY A 45 28.60 -36.49 6.45
CA GLY A 45 28.88 -35.12 6.03
C GLY A 45 27.70 -34.15 6.12
N ARG A 46 26.48 -34.63 6.39
CA ARG A 46 25.26 -33.81 6.51
C ARG A 46 24.90 -33.52 7.96
N LEU A 47 24.27 -32.37 8.19
CA LEU A 47 23.75 -31.97 9.49
C LEU A 47 22.34 -32.54 9.67
N ARG A 48 22.11 -33.25 10.79
CA ARG A 48 20.83 -33.88 11.11
C ARG A 48 20.35 -33.52 12.50
N ALA A 49 19.04 -33.39 12.64
CA ALA A 49 18.35 -33.32 13.92
C ALA A 49 17.39 -34.51 14.04
N GLY A 50 17.77 -35.50 14.87
CA GLY A 50 17.14 -36.82 14.80
C GLY A 50 17.28 -37.42 13.39
N ASP A 51 16.18 -37.87 12.81
CA ASP A 51 16.18 -38.41 11.45
C ASP A 51 16.08 -37.34 10.35
N THR A 52 15.82 -36.08 10.72
CA THR A 52 15.62 -34.98 9.77
C THR A 52 16.95 -34.43 9.27
N VAL A 53 17.12 -34.38 7.95
CA VAL A 53 18.26 -33.75 7.28
C VAL A 53 18.00 -32.24 7.16
N LEU A 54 18.93 -31.42 7.66
CA LEU A 54 18.80 -29.97 7.63
C LEU A 54 19.43 -29.34 6.37
N ASP A 55 20.35 -30.05 5.70
CA ASP A 55 20.92 -29.63 4.43
C ASP A 55 19.83 -29.45 3.36
N GLN A 56 19.85 -28.31 2.68
CA GLN A 56 18.87 -27.92 1.66
C GLN A 56 17.41 -28.04 2.11
N ASP A 57 17.14 -27.86 3.42
CA ASP A 57 15.78 -27.93 3.94
C ASP A 57 14.84 -26.97 3.19
N ASN A 58 13.72 -27.54 2.74
CA ASN A 58 12.69 -26.87 1.96
C ASN A 58 11.33 -26.87 2.68
N THR A 59 11.30 -27.28 3.95
CA THR A 59 10.06 -27.40 4.73
C THR A 59 10.11 -26.54 5.99
N LEU A 60 11.08 -26.79 6.88
CA LEU A 60 11.18 -26.09 8.15
C LEU A 60 11.56 -24.61 7.97
N LEU A 61 12.64 -24.35 7.23
CA LEU A 61 13.20 -23.02 7.04
C LEU A 61 12.19 -22.09 6.35
N PRO A 62 11.52 -22.47 5.25
CA PRO A 62 10.50 -21.62 4.64
C PRO A 62 9.35 -21.26 5.58
N LEU A 63 8.90 -22.19 6.43
CA LEU A 63 7.87 -21.92 7.44
C LEU A 63 8.35 -20.89 8.47
N LEU A 64 9.57 -21.08 9.01
CA LEU A 64 10.17 -20.14 9.95
C LEU A 64 10.39 -18.77 9.31
N ALA A 65 10.84 -18.71 8.06
CA ALA A 65 11.07 -17.47 7.34
C ALA A 65 9.77 -16.69 7.13
N ARG A 66 8.68 -17.38 6.76
CA ARG A 66 7.35 -16.77 6.66
C ARG A 66 6.83 -16.28 8.01
N ALA A 67 6.92 -17.12 9.05
CA ALA A 67 6.42 -16.80 10.38
C ALA A 67 7.17 -15.61 11.03
N THR A 68 8.47 -15.52 10.79
CA THR A 68 9.32 -14.46 11.36
C THR A 68 9.46 -13.25 10.44
N SER A 69 9.04 -13.35 9.18
CA SER A 69 9.27 -12.36 8.12
C SER A 69 10.74 -11.94 8.03
N LEU A 70 11.63 -12.94 8.10
CA LEU A 70 13.08 -12.81 7.99
C LEU A 70 13.61 -13.99 7.16
N GLY A 71 14.76 -13.80 6.53
CA GLY A 71 15.45 -14.87 5.82
C GLY A 71 16.20 -15.70 6.83
N ILE A 72 16.30 -17.00 6.61
CA ILE A 72 16.97 -17.92 7.53
C ILE A 72 17.98 -18.73 6.76
N THR A 73 19.17 -18.85 7.34
CA THR A 73 20.27 -19.62 6.80
C THR A 73 20.86 -20.52 7.87
N LEU A 74 21.08 -21.78 7.53
CA LEU A 74 21.83 -22.74 8.34
C LEU A 74 23.22 -22.95 7.76
N TYR A 75 24.17 -23.05 8.67
CA TYR A 75 25.56 -23.34 8.38
C TYR A 75 26.01 -24.59 9.12
N HIS A 76 26.81 -25.41 8.44
CA HIS A 76 27.67 -26.42 9.07
C HIS A 76 29.10 -25.87 9.10
N GLY A 77 29.65 -25.67 10.29
CA GLY A 77 30.78 -24.77 10.49
C GLY A 77 30.48 -23.40 9.88
N ASN A 78 31.29 -22.98 8.91
CA ASN A 78 31.09 -21.75 8.15
C ASN A 78 30.51 -21.97 6.73
N ARG A 79 30.19 -23.20 6.35
CA ARG A 79 29.66 -23.54 5.02
C ARG A 79 28.14 -23.54 5.05
N ARG A 80 27.52 -22.80 4.15
CA ARG A 80 26.06 -22.69 4.04
C ARG A 80 25.46 -24.00 3.55
N ILE A 81 24.56 -24.58 4.33
CA ILE A 81 23.92 -25.87 3.99
C ILE A 81 22.45 -25.70 3.58
N ALA A 82 21.77 -24.69 4.11
CA ALA A 82 20.40 -24.36 3.75
C ALA A 82 20.19 -22.85 3.88
N SER A 83 19.39 -22.28 2.98
CA SER A 83 19.08 -20.85 3.01
C SER A 83 17.76 -20.61 2.33
N THR A 84 16.91 -19.85 2.98
CA THR A 84 15.64 -19.42 2.42
C THR A 84 15.40 -17.96 2.69
N SER A 85 14.45 -17.39 1.96
CA SER A 85 14.03 -16.02 2.12
C SER A 85 12.53 -15.93 1.92
N ALA A 86 11.84 -15.14 2.74
CA ALA A 86 10.45 -14.78 2.48
C ALA A 86 10.40 -13.63 1.45
N LEU A 87 9.19 -13.34 0.94
CA LEU A 87 9.00 -12.24 0.00
C LEU A 87 9.46 -10.90 0.63
N GLY A 88 10.18 -10.08 -0.12
CA GLY A 88 10.65 -8.76 0.34
C GLY A 88 11.82 -8.78 1.34
N VAL A 89 12.33 -9.97 1.69
CA VAL A 89 13.46 -10.13 2.63
C VAL A 89 14.83 -9.97 1.94
N GLY A 90 14.89 -10.18 0.64
CA GLY A 90 16.12 -10.20 -0.16
C GLY A 90 16.44 -11.60 -0.68
N LYS A 91 17.53 -11.75 -1.44
CA LYS A 91 17.89 -13.07 -2.01
C LYS A 91 18.53 -13.97 -0.95
N PRO A 92 18.15 -15.26 -0.87
CA PRO A 92 18.84 -16.22 -0.02
C PRO A 92 20.29 -16.40 -0.50
N GLY A 93 21.17 -16.76 0.43
CA GLY A 93 22.56 -17.03 0.09
C GLY A 93 22.72 -18.35 -0.65
N GLU A 94 23.68 -18.42 -1.57
CA GLU A 94 23.99 -19.63 -2.33
C GLU A 94 24.44 -20.78 -1.41
N ILE A 95 23.84 -21.95 -1.59
CA ILE A 95 24.19 -23.18 -0.86
C ILE A 95 25.60 -23.60 -1.24
N GLY A 96 26.41 -24.00 -0.25
CA GLY A 96 27.82 -24.32 -0.42
C GLY A 96 28.75 -23.12 -0.34
N GLY A 97 28.23 -21.89 -0.39
CA GLY A 97 28.98 -20.67 -0.11
C GLY A 97 29.41 -20.57 1.36
N TYR A 98 30.40 -19.72 1.64
CA TYR A 98 30.91 -19.51 2.99
C TYR A 98 30.29 -18.29 3.66
N ALA A 99 30.26 -18.31 4.99
CA ALA A 99 29.85 -17.17 5.79
C ALA A 99 30.86 -16.02 5.74
N ASP A 100 30.37 -14.81 6.00
CA ASP A 100 31.22 -13.63 6.16
C ASP A 100 32.23 -13.84 7.30
N ALA A 101 33.47 -13.37 7.10
CA ALA A 101 34.55 -13.55 8.07
C ALA A 101 34.20 -13.00 9.46
N LYS A 102 33.41 -11.91 9.54
CA LYS A 102 32.95 -11.34 10.81
C LYS A 102 31.99 -12.29 11.53
N LEU A 103 31.12 -13.00 10.80
CA LEU A 103 30.25 -14.02 11.41
C LEU A 103 31.08 -15.18 11.94
N VAL A 104 32.06 -15.65 11.17
CA VAL A 104 32.94 -16.75 11.61
C VAL A 104 33.68 -16.38 12.89
N ASP A 105 34.24 -15.17 12.96
CA ASP A 105 34.96 -14.71 14.15
C ASP A 105 34.04 -14.57 15.38
N VAL A 106 32.91 -13.88 15.24
CA VAL A 106 32.03 -13.62 16.38
C VAL A 106 31.26 -14.89 16.81
N VAL A 107 30.69 -15.60 15.84
CA VAL A 107 29.72 -16.66 16.14
C VAL A 107 30.40 -17.99 16.41
N LEU A 108 31.40 -18.36 15.61
CA LEU A 108 32.04 -19.69 15.72
C LEU A 108 33.28 -19.66 16.62
N ARG A 109 34.12 -18.61 16.54
CA ARG A 109 35.35 -18.52 17.34
C ARG A 109 35.08 -17.97 18.75
N LYS A 110 34.43 -16.79 18.84
CA LYS A 110 34.11 -16.14 20.12
C LYS A 110 32.86 -16.72 20.79
N ARG A 111 32.05 -17.50 20.07
CA ARG A 111 30.84 -18.17 20.58
C ARG A 111 29.75 -17.18 21.02
N GLU A 112 29.70 -16.02 20.38
CA GLU A 112 28.80 -14.92 20.72
C GLU A 112 27.69 -14.77 19.66
N ILE A 113 26.59 -14.14 20.06
CA ILE A 113 25.54 -13.75 19.11
C ILE A 113 26.02 -12.52 18.35
N PHE A 114 26.13 -12.63 17.03
CA PHE A 114 26.35 -11.48 16.17
C PHE A 114 25.04 -10.73 15.96
N LYS A 115 25.05 -9.40 16.08
CA LYS A 115 23.97 -8.50 15.66
C LYS A 115 24.57 -7.29 14.95
N GLY A 116 24.19 -7.06 13.70
CA GLY A 116 24.68 -5.90 12.97
C GLY A 116 24.36 -5.95 11.49
N SER A 117 25.11 -5.19 10.70
CA SER A 117 24.95 -5.13 9.25
C SER A 117 26.13 -5.78 8.53
N LEU A 118 25.86 -6.54 7.47
CA LEU A 118 26.85 -7.11 6.56
C LEU A 118 26.58 -6.65 5.13
N LYS A 119 27.64 -6.45 4.35
CA LYS A 119 27.51 -6.15 2.91
C LYS A 119 27.72 -7.43 2.12
N ARG A 120 26.77 -7.77 1.25
CA ARG A 120 26.82 -8.95 0.36
C ARG A 120 26.42 -8.51 -1.04
N ASN A 121 27.31 -8.70 -2.01
CA ASN A 121 27.06 -8.34 -3.42
C ASN A 121 26.56 -6.88 -3.60
N GLY A 122 27.16 -5.94 -2.86
CA GLY A 122 26.77 -4.52 -2.88
C GLY A 122 25.54 -4.16 -2.04
N LEU A 123 24.78 -5.13 -1.55
CA LEU A 123 23.59 -4.92 -0.74
C LEU A 123 23.89 -5.00 0.76
N VAL A 124 23.24 -4.17 1.55
CA VAL A 124 23.33 -4.19 3.02
C VAL A 124 22.26 -5.09 3.59
N TYR A 125 22.67 -6.05 4.40
CA TYR A 125 21.81 -6.95 5.14
C TYR A 125 21.94 -6.68 6.63
N LEU A 126 20.81 -6.51 7.32
CA LEU A 126 20.74 -6.64 8.77
C LEU A 126 20.76 -8.12 9.10
N VAL A 127 21.71 -8.53 9.94
CA VAL A 127 22.01 -9.92 10.22
C VAL A 127 22.10 -10.13 11.73
N THR A 128 21.42 -11.18 12.18
CA THR A 128 21.63 -11.76 13.49
C THR A 128 22.05 -13.21 13.31
N ALA A 129 23.09 -13.65 14.00
CA ALA A 129 23.54 -15.04 13.94
C ALA A 129 23.94 -15.56 15.30
N ARG A 130 23.67 -16.85 15.54
CA ARG A 130 23.99 -17.53 16.81
C ARG A 130 24.74 -18.84 16.57
N PRO A 131 25.60 -19.25 17.52
CA PRO A 131 26.22 -20.56 17.45
C PRO A 131 25.17 -21.65 17.59
N LEU A 132 25.35 -22.71 16.81
CA LEU A 132 24.55 -23.93 16.90
C LEU A 132 25.44 -25.01 17.51
N TYR A 133 25.00 -25.58 18.64
CA TYR A 133 25.77 -26.58 19.38
C TYR A 133 25.23 -28.00 19.16
N PRO A 134 26.11 -29.00 19.04
CA PRO A 134 25.70 -30.39 18.99
C PRO A 134 25.03 -30.81 20.32
N THR A 135 24.29 -31.92 20.28
CA THR A 135 23.62 -32.49 21.47
C THR A 135 24.09 -33.92 21.76
N THR A 136 25.20 -34.32 21.15
CA THR A 136 25.76 -35.67 21.13
C THR A 136 26.58 -36.00 22.37
N SER A 137 27.34 -35.05 22.91
CA SER A 137 28.16 -35.26 24.11
C SER A 137 28.18 -33.99 24.99
N PRO A 138 28.08 -34.12 26.32
CA PRO A 138 28.23 -33.01 27.27
C PRO A 138 29.58 -32.28 27.14
N ASP A 139 30.62 -32.99 26.68
CA ASP A 139 31.98 -32.46 26.55
C ASP A 139 32.21 -31.70 25.23
N GLU A 140 31.28 -31.82 24.27
CA GLU A 140 31.38 -31.19 22.95
C GLU A 140 30.87 -29.74 23.01
N THR A 141 31.74 -28.83 23.46
CA THR A 141 31.40 -27.42 23.66
C THR A 141 31.63 -26.53 22.43
N ALA A 142 32.12 -27.09 21.32
CA ALA A 142 32.36 -26.35 20.09
C ALA A 142 31.07 -26.22 19.26
N PRO A 143 30.76 -25.05 18.68
CA PRO A 143 29.65 -24.93 17.76
C PRO A 143 29.84 -25.85 16.54
N ILE A 144 28.84 -26.68 16.22
CA ILE A 144 28.82 -27.47 14.99
C ILE A 144 28.51 -26.59 13.76
N GLY A 145 27.94 -25.41 13.99
CA GLY A 145 27.61 -24.46 12.95
C GLY A 145 26.95 -23.21 13.51
N MET A 146 26.07 -22.59 12.72
CA MET A 146 25.34 -21.41 13.15
C MET A 146 24.01 -21.27 12.42
N ILE A 147 23.10 -20.54 13.08
CA ILE A 147 21.83 -20.11 12.52
C ILE A 147 21.92 -18.62 12.29
N GLU A 148 21.61 -18.19 11.07
CA GLU A 148 21.56 -16.79 10.69
C GLU A 148 20.12 -16.41 10.34
N ALA A 149 19.66 -15.27 10.85
CA ALA A 149 18.49 -14.56 10.36
C ALA A 149 18.93 -13.25 9.68
N PHE A 150 18.36 -12.94 8.52
CA PHE A 150 18.75 -11.77 7.74
C PHE A 150 17.57 -11.00 7.15
N GLN A 151 17.78 -9.71 6.89
CA GLN A 151 16.88 -8.83 6.14
C GLN A 151 17.71 -7.87 5.28
N SER A 152 17.43 -7.83 3.98
CA SER A 152 17.95 -6.80 3.08
C SER A 152 17.34 -5.45 3.45
N GLU A 153 18.20 -4.45 3.72
CA GLU A 153 17.73 -3.09 3.99
C GLU A 153 17.01 -2.49 2.79
N GLN A 154 17.56 -2.71 1.59
CA GLN A 154 16.96 -2.19 0.37
C GLN A 154 15.59 -2.82 0.11
N SER A 155 15.48 -4.15 0.19
CA SER A 155 14.20 -4.83 -0.05
C SER A 155 13.18 -4.52 1.04
N PHE A 156 13.63 -4.31 2.29
CA PHE A 156 12.76 -3.83 3.35
C PHE A 156 12.22 -2.43 3.05
N TYR A 157 13.09 -1.53 2.62
CA TYR A 157 12.74 -0.16 2.26
C TYR A 157 11.75 -0.13 1.09
N GLU A 158 12.01 -0.88 0.03
CA GLU A 158 11.10 -1.03 -1.12
C GLU A 158 9.73 -1.58 -0.67
N SER A 159 9.71 -2.57 0.22
CA SER A 159 8.47 -3.13 0.78
C SER A 159 7.71 -2.12 1.64
N LEU A 160 8.41 -1.29 2.42
CA LEU A 160 7.80 -0.21 3.20
C LEU A 160 7.21 0.88 2.30
N VAL A 161 7.92 1.28 1.25
CA VAL A 161 7.43 2.27 0.27
C VAL A 161 6.23 1.70 -0.48
N ALA A 162 6.26 0.43 -0.87
CA ALA A 162 5.12 -0.24 -1.50
C ALA A 162 3.91 -0.32 -0.55
N ALA A 163 4.12 -0.70 0.71
CA ALA A 163 3.05 -0.72 1.71
C ALA A 163 2.49 0.67 2.02
N ALA A 164 3.34 1.70 2.05
CA ALA A 164 2.93 3.09 2.20
C ALA A 164 2.13 3.58 0.99
N ARG A 165 2.52 3.19 -0.24
CA ARG A 165 1.76 3.47 -1.46
C ARG A 165 0.38 2.82 -1.43
N ILE A 166 0.29 1.54 -1.08
CA ILE A 166 -1.02 0.85 -0.92
C ILE A 166 -1.88 1.54 0.15
N GLY A 167 -1.27 2.00 1.25
CA GLY A 167 -1.98 2.76 2.29
C GLY A 167 -2.43 4.17 1.87
N VAL A 168 -1.72 4.80 0.93
CA VAL A 168 -2.11 6.08 0.32
C VAL A 168 -3.17 5.85 -0.76
N GLU A 169 -3.00 4.85 -1.62
CA GLU A 169 -3.93 4.45 -2.68
C GLU A 169 -5.31 4.06 -2.12
N GLN A 170 -5.36 3.38 -0.96
CA GLN A 170 -6.63 3.09 -0.29
C GLN A 170 -7.32 4.34 0.27
N ARG A 171 -6.57 5.38 0.64
CA ARG A 171 -7.15 6.66 1.07
C ARG A 171 -7.58 7.49 -0.14
N THR A 172 -6.80 7.53 -1.21
CA THR A 172 -7.16 8.28 -2.43
C THR A 172 -8.36 7.67 -3.13
N ALA A 173 -8.48 6.34 -3.24
CA ALA A 173 -9.63 5.71 -3.87
C ALA A 173 -10.95 5.97 -3.12
N ALA A 174 -10.94 5.86 -1.78
CA ALA A 174 -12.12 6.18 -0.96
C ALA A 174 -12.44 7.70 -0.98
N GLN A 175 -11.42 8.53 -1.16
CA GLN A 175 -11.53 9.97 -1.24
C GLN A 175 -12.01 10.45 -2.62
N GLU A 176 -11.62 9.76 -3.70
CA GLU A 176 -12.09 9.94 -5.08
C GLU A 176 -13.54 9.48 -5.21
N GLU A 177 -13.92 8.30 -4.68
CA GLU A 177 -15.32 7.84 -4.69
C GLU A 177 -16.25 8.80 -3.92
N ALA A 178 -15.78 9.33 -2.79
CA ALA A 178 -16.50 10.36 -2.05
C ALA A 178 -16.57 11.70 -2.81
N ALA A 179 -15.50 12.08 -3.53
CA ALA A 179 -15.46 13.29 -4.36
C ALA A 179 -16.41 13.19 -5.56
N ASP A 180 -16.43 12.06 -6.26
CA ASP A 180 -17.34 11.79 -7.38
C ASP A 180 -18.82 11.81 -6.94
N GLY A 181 -19.10 11.19 -5.78
CA GLY A 181 -20.43 11.23 -5.18
C GLY A 181 -20.87 12.65 -4.79
N MET A 182 -19.95 13.46 -4.24
CA MET A 182 -20.22 14.87 -3.90
C MET A 182 -20.40 15.74 -5.14
N GLU A 183 -19.62 15.54 -6.20
CA GLU A 183 -19.76 16.28 -7.46
C GLU A 183 -21.13 16.00 -8.11
N GLY A 184 -21.58 14.74 -8.08
CA GLY A 184 -22.94 14.36 -8.52
C GLY A 184 -24.04 15.10 -7.74
N VAL A 185 -23.87 15.25 -6.41
CA VAL A 185 -24.80 16.02 -5.57
C VAL A 185 -24.74 17.52 -5.88
N ILE A 186 -23.56 18.08 -6.12
CA ILE A 186 -23.36 19.48 -6.53
C ILE A 186 -24.07 19.78 -7.84
N HIS A 187 -23.90 18.94 -8.86
CA HIS A 187 -24.56 19.10 -10.16
C HIS A 187 -26.09 19.06 -10.03
N PHE A 188 -26.61 18.12 -9.24
CA PHE A 188 -28.04 18.03 -8.96
C PHE A 188 -28.57 19.30 -8.28
N LEU A 189 -27.85 19.84 -7.29
CA LEU A 189 -28.26 21.06 -6.58
C LEU A 189 -28.22 22.30 -7.48
N ASP A 190 -27.23 22.43 -8.36
CA ASP A 190 -27.17 23.52 -9.35
C ASP A 190 -28.34 23.45 -10.34
N ASP A 191 -28.67 22.25 -10.81
CA ASP A 191 -29.82 22.01 -11.69
C ASP A 191 -31.14 22.37 -11.00
N VAL A 192 -31.31 22.01 -9.72
CA VAL A 192 -32.49 22.39 -8.93
C VAL A 192 -32.56 23.91 -8.78
N ALA A 193 -31.45 24.56 -8.44
CA ALA A 193 -31.41 26.02 -8.30
C ALA A 193 -31.77 26.73 -9.62
N ARG A 194 -31.29 26.24 -10.77
CA ARG A 194 -31.61 26.76 -12.10
C ARG A 194 -33.10 26.60 -12.42
N ARG A 195 -33.69 25.45 -12.13
CA ARG A 195 -35.13 25.18 -12.31
C ARG A 195 -35.99 26.08 -11.43
N LEU A 196 -35.59 26.28 -10.17
CA LEU A 196 -36.27 27.20 -9.25
C LEU A 196 -36.19 28.65 -9.74
N GLN A 197 -35.04 29.09 -10.27
CA GLN A 197 -34.89 30.42 -10.85
C GLN A 197 -35.81 30.63 -12.06
N LEU A 198 -35.89 29.65 -12.95
CA LEU A 198 -36.76 29.70 -14.12
C LEU A 198 -38.23 29.69 -13.72
N LEU A 199 -38.60 28.88 -12.72
CA LEU A 199 -39.96 28.85 -12.19
C LEU A 199 -40.35 30.18 -11.54
N ALA A 200 -39.44 30.76 -10.75
CA ALA A 200 -39.61 32.07 -10.14
C ALA A 200 -39.74 33.19 -11.19
N LEU A 201 -38.94 33.14 -12.25
CA LEU A 201 -38.98 34.11 -13.35
C LEU A 201 -40.30 34.02 -14.12
N ASN A 202 -40.68 32.81 -14.55
CA ASN A 202 -41.93 32.57 -15.27
C ASN A 202 -43.15 32.95 -14.42
N GLY A 203 -43.11 32.60 -13.13
CA GLY A 203 -44.14 32.97 -12.18
C GLY A 203 -44.26 34.48 -12.00
N ASN A 204 -43.15 35.21 -11.93
CA ASN A 204 -43.16 36.68 -11.87
C ASN A 204 -43.76 37.32 -13.14
N ILE A 205 -43.50 36.76 -14.32
CA ILE A 205 -44.10 37.23 -15.59
C ILE A 205 -45.62 37.05 -15.55
N ILE A 206 -46.10 35.85 -15.18
CA ILE A 206 -47.54 35.56 -15.08
C ILE A 206 -48.21 36.44 -14.01
N ALA A 207 -47.54 36.63 -12.87
CA ALA A 207 -48.05 37.46 -11.80
C ALA A 207 -48.12 38.95 -12.19
N ALA A 208 -47.18 39.43 -13.02
CA ALA A 208 -47.24 40.77 -13.58
C ALA A 208 -48.37 40.91 -14.61
N GLN A 209 -48.60 39.90 -15.46
CA GLN A 209 -49.72 39.86 -16.41
C GLN A 209 -51.08 39.86 -15.71
N ALA A 210 -51.20 39.23 -14.53
CA ALA A 210 -52.43 39.19 -13.74
C ALA A 210 -52.76 40.48 -12.96
N GLY A 211 -51.88 41.50 -12.99
CA GLY A 211 -52.12 42.80 -12.37
C GLY A 211 -52.36 42.72 -10.85
N GLU A 212 -53.47 43.29 -10.37
CA GLU A 212 -53.81 43.34 -8.93
C GLU A 212 -54.04 41.95 -8.31
N TYR A 213 -54.51 40.96 -9.10
CA TYR A 213 -54.77 39.58 -8.66
C TYR A 213 -53.49 38.75 -8.51
N GLY A 214 -52.39 39.15 -9.16
CA GLY A 214 -51.09 38.48 -9.08
C GLY A 214 -50.25 38.85 -7.85
N ARG A 215 -50.70 39.79 -7.01
CA ARG A 215 -49.90 40.32 -5.88
C ARG A 215 -49.41 39.26 -4.90
N ALA A 216 -50.27 38.32 -4.50
CA ALA A 216 -49.88 37.22 -3.60
C ALA A 216 -48.91 36.23 -4.27
N PHE A 217 -49.11 35.94 -5.56
CA PHE A 217 -48.26 35.05 -6.33
C PHE A 217 -46.85 35.63 -6.57
N ARG A 218 -46.72 36.96 -6.71
CA ARG A 218 -45.42 37.65 -6.76
C ARG A 218 -44.57 37.43 -5.51
N VAL A 219 -45.18 37.40 -4.33
CA VAL A 219 -44.46 37.16 -3.06
C VAL A 219 -43.86 35.75 -3.05
N VAL A 220 -44.63 34.76 -3.49
CA VAL A 220 -44.17 33.37 -3.63
C VAL A 220 -43.04 33.26 -4.66
N CYS A 221 -43.18 33.92 -5.82
CA CYS A 221 -42.13 33.91 -6.85
C CYS A 221 -40.83 34.58 -6.38
N ARG A 222 -40.93 35.65 -5.57
CA ARG A 222 -39.76 36.28 -4.95
C ARG A 222 -39.07 35.35 -3.95
N GLU A 223 -39.84 34.61 -3.16
CA GLU A 223 -39.30 33.64 -2.20
C GLU A 223 -38.61 32.46 -2.92
N LEU A 224 -39.19 31.96 -4.02
CA LEU A 224 -38.57 30.94 -4.88
C LEU A 224 -37.25 31.43 -5.51
N GLY A 225 -37.19 32.68 -5.96
CA GLY A 225 -35.95 33.29 -6.45
C GLY A 225 -34.88 33.41 -5.36
N THR A 226 -35.28 33.83 -4.16
CA THR A 226 -34.37 33.92 -3.00
C THR A 226 -33.86 32.52 -2.59
N LEU A 227 -34.69 31.49 -2.67
CA LEU A 227 -34.31 30.11 -2.39
C LEU A 227 -33.35 29.57 -3.46
N ALA A 228 -33.56 29.90 -4.73
CA ALA A 228 -32.64 29.57 -5.83
C ALA A 228 -31.26 30.21 -5.65
N ASP A 229 -31.22 31.51 -5.29
CA ASP A 229 -29.96 32.21 -5.05
C ASP A 229 -29.22 31.66 -3.82
N ARG A 230 -29.94 31.31 -2.76
CA ARG A 230 -29.37 30.62 -1.59
C ARG A 230 -28.80 29.25 -1.95
N ALA A 231 -29.50 28.47 -2.77
CA ALA A 231 -29.03 27.16 -3.22
C ALA A 231 -27.72 27.28 -4.03
N LYS A 232 -27.61 28.28 -4.92
CA LYS A 232 -26.36 28.58 -5.66
C LYS A 232 -25.21 28.98 -4.74
N GLY A 233 -25.50 29.78 -3.70
CA GLY A 233 -24.53 30.15 -2.67
C GLY A 233 -23.98 28.92 -1.95
N THR A 234 -24.87 28.04 -1.46
CA THR A 234 -24.49 26.80 -0.80
C THR A 234 -23.67 25.88 -1.71
N VAL A 235 -24.05 25.76 -2.99
CA VAL A 235 -23.27 24.98 -3.98
C VAL A 235 -21.85 25.52 -4.13
N THR A 236 -21.70 26.84 -4.18
CA THR A 236 -20.39 27.51 -4.30
C THR A 236 -19.52 27.27 -3.06
N ASP A 237 -20.13 27.30 -1.87
CA ASP A 237 -19.42 27.09 -0.61
C ASP A 237 -19.00 25.63 -0.42
N VAL A 238 -19.85 24.67 -0.82
CA VAL A 238 -19.48 23.24 -0.81
C VAL A 238 -18.34 22.98 -1.79
N ARG A 239 -18.35 23.59 -2.98
CA ARG A 239 -17.24 23.47 -3.95
C ARG A 239 -15.91 24.00 -3.40
N LYS A 240 -15.92 25.15 -2.70
CA LYS A 240 -14.72 25.68 -2.02
C LYS A 240 -14.23 24.78 -0.88
N LEU A 241 -15.16 24.19 -0.13
CA LEU A 241 -14.83 23.25 0.94
C LEU A 241 -14.13 22.01 0.34
N MET A 242 -14.63 21.46 -0.77
CA MET A 242 -14.02 20.33 -1.48
C MET A 242 -12.60 20.66 -1.97
N GLN A 243 -12.39 21.84 -2.56
CA GLN A 243 -11.07 22.33 -2.96
C GLN A 243 -10.09 22.41 -1.78
N THR A 244 -10.55 22.93 -0.64
CA THR A 244 -9.72 23.03 0.58
C THR A 244 -9.36 21.66 1.16
N MET A 245 -10.21 20.65 0.94
CA MET A 245 -9.99 19.26 1.36
C MET A 245 -9.14 18.43 0.38
N GLY A 246 -8.67 19.02 -0.74
CA GLY A 246 -7.88 18.30 -1.75
C GLY A 246 -8.67 17.24 -2.51
N LEU A 247 -9.99 17.42 -2.61
CA LEU A 247 -10.91 16.59 -3.39
C LEU A 247 -11.06 17.20 -4.78
N GLU A 248 -10.05 17.05 -5.63
CA GLU A 248 -10.16 17.48 -7.03
C GLU A 248 -10.70 16.31 -7.87
N ALA A 249 -12.00 16.35 -8.19
CA ALA A 249 -12.50 15.65 -9.36
C ALA A 249 -12.05 16.46 -10.58
N GLY A 250 -11.34 15.81 -11.51
CA GLY A 250 -10.78 16.47 -12.68
C GLY A 250 -11.83 17.26 -13.46
N GLU A 251 -11.50 18.49 -13.84
CA GLU A 251 -12.26 19.25 -14.82
C GLU A 251 -12.33 18.45 -16.12
N GLY A 252 -13.46 17.78 -16.36
CA GLY A 252 -13.60 16.90 -17.51
C GLY A 252 -15.02 16.40 -17.69
N HIS A 253 -15.93 17.28 -18.07
CA HIS A 253 -17.00 17.07 -19.08
C HIS A 253 -18.10 18.11 -18.93
N GLY A 254 -17.77 19.35 -19.30
CA GLY A 254 -18.72 20.45 -19.48
C GLY A 254 -18.93 20.82 -20.95
N GLU A 255 -18.63 19.96 -21.93
CA GLU A 255 -18.79 20.29 -23.35
C GLU A 255 -19.15 19.07 -24.22
N GLU A 256 -20.31 18.43 -23.98
CA GLU A 256 -20.90 17.57 -25.04
C GLU A 256 -22.42 17.40 -24.95
N PHE A 257 -23.18 18.48 -24.77
CA PHE A 257 -24.63 18.48 -25.00
C PHE A 257 -25.11 19.82 -25.58
N GLY A 258 -24.56 20.19 -26.74
CA GLY A 258 -24.89 21.47 -27.38
C GLY A 258 -24.76 21.51 -28.91
N ARG A 259 -24.53 20.38 -29.58
CA ARG A 259 -24.34 20.36 -31.04
C ARG A 259 -25.16 19.27 -31.73
N ALA A 260 -26.47 19.29 -31.52
CA ALA A 260 -27.41 18.55 -32.37
C ALA A 260 -28.81 19.20 -32.36
N ARG A 261 -28.90 20.47 -32.77
CA ARG A 261 -30.13 21.05 -33.35
C ARG A 261 -29.87 22.45 -33.89
N GLY A 262 -29.88 22.59 -35.22
CA GLY A 262 -30.03 23.88 -35.88
C GLY A 262 -29.12 24.15 -37.07
N SER A 263 -29.25 23.37 -38.15
CA SER A 263 -29.01 23.93 -39.50
C SER A 263 -29.87 23.19 -40.53
N GLY A 264 -30.78 23.93 -41.16
CA GLY A 264 -31.40 23.53 -42.43
C GLY A 264 -32.89 23.20 -42.37
N ALA A 265 -33.73 24.21 -42.09
CA ALA A 265 -35.07 24.24 -42.66
C ALA A 265 -34.97 24.74 -44.11
N ALA A 266 -35.39 23.94 -45.09
CA ALA A 266 -35.92 24.42 -46.38
C ALA A 266 -36.62 23.27 -47.11
N GLY A 267 -37.93 23.47 -47.36
CA GLY A 267 -38.81 22.94 -48.44
C GLY A 267 -38.57 21.51 -48.98
N THR A 268 -39.59 20.68 -49.15
CA THR A 268 -40.76 20.97 -50.00
C THR A 268 -41.92 20.01 -49.68
N SER A 269 -43.13 20.56 -49.79
CA SER A 269 -44.42 19.89 -49.66
C SER A 269 -44.71 18.91 -50.79
N GLU A 270 -45.47 17.87 -50.43
CA GLU A 270 -46.54 17.18 -51.17
C GLU A 270 -46.61 17.40 -52.69
N GLY A 271 -46.42 16.31 -53.42
CA GLY A 271 -46.93 16.14 -54.77
C GLY A 271 -47.47 14.72 -54.92
N ASP A 272 -48.80 14.60 -54.95
CA ASP A 272 -49.53 13.83 -55.97
C ASP A 272 -51.05 14.12 -55.86
N PRO A 273 -51.86 13.89 -56.90
CA PRO A 273 -51.83 14.41 -58.28
C PRO A 273 -53.20 15.08 -58.58
N PRO A 274 -53.66 15.41 -59.83
CA PRO A 274 -54.05 14.38 -60.80
C PRO A 274 -54.04 14.79 -62.32
N LEU A 275 -54.37 13.79 -63.16
CA LEU A 275 -55.09 13.85 -64.44
C LEU A 275 -54.37 14.23 -65.76
N SER A 276 -54.34 13.22 -66.65
CA SER A 276 -54.70 13.18 -68.10
C SER A 276 -54.21 14.33 -69.00
N VAL A 277 -53.54 14.08 -70.13
CA VAL A 277 -53.94 13.28 -71.32
C VAL A 277 -52.67 12.85 -72.06
#